data_AF-C3ZZY0-F1
#
_entry.id   AF-C3ZZY0-F1
#
_cell.length_a   1.000
_cell.length_b   1.000
_cell.length_c   1.000
_cell.angle_alpha   90.00
_cell.angle_beta   90.00
_cell.angle_gamma   90.00
#
_symmetry.space_group_name_H-M   'P 1'
#
loop_
_entity.id
_entity.type
_entity.pdbx_description
1 polymer ?
#
loop_
_entity_poly.entity_id
_entity_poly.type
_entity_poly.pdbx_seq_one_letter_code
_entity_poly.pdbx_strand_id
1 'polypeptide(L)'
;MYWTPVPSTITLASSESQKSVSYITSIDTDQATARESFEIGRQFARSDLYPTHLEAWRKVWDAGRIEVEGNLNLQKIINGALYYILSSLPAQDHYGTANQFYGLSPGGLANGKMLQDYQGHSFWDTETWMYPPILMLHPTLAKDILSYRIHVRGPAYDRAQQNGHQGLRFPWESAFTGVEVTPGDICWECRENQQHITGDIAFAARQYVSATRDLRWLQDENGWELIRETARFWKSRPTFNRKRGLYDINGVMPPDEFHHTVNNSIYTNVVAKLSMDFANYTACLVGEAEETAGEVESWVTDVGDRLYLPEISDEKYHPEFEGYPKGELIKQADVILLGYPLMWKMSDEVRRNDLNVYEEVTDRTGPAMTWSMFCIGWLELQEYSKASQMFQDSYNIYVKEPFKV
;
A
#
# COMPACT_ATOMS: atom_id res chain seq x y z
N MET A 1 1.41 20.33 23.38
CA MET A 1 -0.06 20.23 23.46
C MET A 1 -0.63 21.43 24.21
N TYR A 2 -1.67 22.05 23.67
CA TYR A 2 -2.45 23.11 24.30
C TYR A 2 -3.94 22.73 24.27
N TRP A 3 -4.68 22.97 25.33
CA TRP A 3 -6.11 22.61 25.38
C TRP A 3 -6.92 23.56 26.27
N THR A 4 -8.22 23.63 26.00
CA THR A 4 -9.18 24.25 26.92
C THR A 4 -9.61 23.23 27.96
N PRO A 5 -9.63 23.56 29.27
CA PRO A 5 -10.10 22.65 30.30
C PRO A 5 -11.55 22.20 30.05
N VAL A 6 -11.79 20.89 30.09
CA VAL A 6 -13.14 20.31 30.05
C VAL A 6 -13.66 20.24 31.50
N PRO A 7 -14.74 20.94 31.87
CA PRO A 7 -15.30 20.89 33.20
C PRO A 7 -15.87 19.50 33.48
N SER A 8 -15.78 19.06 34.74
CA SER A 8 -16.35 17.80 35.19
C SER A 8 -17.89 17.82 35.25
N THR A 9 -18.50 19.00 35.25
CA THR A 9 -19.95 19.19 35.23
C THR A 9 -20.36 20.31 34.29
N ILE A 10 -21.53 20.15 33.66
CA ILE A 10 -22.18 21.18 32.84
C ILE A 10 -23.56 21.43 33.44
N THR A 11 -23.85 22.67 33.83
CA THR A 11 -25.17 23.08 34.30
C THR A 11 -25.94 23.78 33.18
N LEU A 12 -27.16 23.34 32.95
CA LEU A 12 -28.16 23.96 32.09
C LEU A 12 -29.23 24.57 32.99
N ALA A 13 -29.48 25.88 32.88
CA ALA A 13 -30.50 26.52 33.71
C ALA A 13 -31.91 26.03 33.32
N SER A 14 -32.87 26.05 34.25
CA SER A 14 -34.26 25.63 33.96
C SER A 14 -34.95 26.50 32.89
N SER A 15 -34.42 27.70 32.62
CA SER A 15 -34.86 28.61 31.55
C SER A 15 -34.22 28.31 30.19
N GLU A 16 -33.25 27.41 30.10
CA GLU A 16 -32.52 27.07 28.88
C GLU A 16 -32.95 25.70 28.37
N SER A 17 -33.21 25.58 27.06
CA SER A 17 -33.55 24.29 26.42
C SER A 17 -32.35 23.58 25.79
N GLN A 18 -31.23 24.29 25.59
CA GLN A 18 -29.99 23.77 24.99
C GLN A 18 -28.79 24.60 25.45
N LYS A 19 -27.63 23.94 25.59
CA LYS A 19 -26.32 24.59 25.79
C LYS A 19 -25.26 23.89 24.95
N SER A 20 -24.54 24.66 24.14
CA SER A 20 -23.37 24.19 23.38
C SER A 20 -22.09 24.66 24.07
N VAL A 21 -21.14 23.76 24.26
CA VAL A 21 -19.82 24.08 24.83
C VAL A 21 -18.75 23.48 23.95
N SER A 22 -17.81 24.30 23.50
CA SER A 22 -16.70 23.89 22.65
C SER A 22 -15.44 23.71 23.47
N TYR A 23 -14.76 22.59 23.27
CA TYR A 23 -13.43 22.34 23.81
C TYR A 23 -12.47 22.06 22.66
N ILE A 24 -11.27 22.60 22.78
CA ILE A 24 -10.28 22.58 21.72
C ILE A 24 -9.00 21.99 22.29
N THR A 25 -8.40 21.11 21.52
CA THR A 25 -7.08 20.56 21.78
C THR A 25 -6.24 20.76 20.53
N SER A 26 -5.02 21.27 20.70
CA SER A 26 -4.00 21.38 19.68
C SER A 26 -2.81 20.53 20.08
N ILE A 27 -2.41 19.61 19.19
CA ILE A 27 -1.33 18.64 19.40
C ILE A 27 -0.37 18.81 18.24
N ASP A 28 0.90 19.01 18.57
CA ASP A 28 2.01 19.07 17.61
C ASP A 28 3.29 18.66 18.35
N THR A 29 4.31 18.22 17.60
CA THR A 29 5.64 17.93 18.12
C THR A 29 6.41 19.21 18.41
N ASP A 30 6.09 20.31 17.71
CA ASP A 30 6.61 21.65 17.98
C ASP A 30 5.67 22.48 18.85
N GLN A 31 6.22 23.06 19.92
CA GLN A 31 5.44 23.82 20.88
C GLN A 31 4.91 25.13 20.30
N ALA A 32 5.66 25.82 19.44
CA ALA A 32 5.24 27.10 18.87
C ALA A 32 4.05 26.89 17.92
N THR A 33 4.14 25.87 17.05
CA THR A 33 3.10 25.43 16.12
C THR A 33 1.85 25.00 16.87
N ALA A 34 1.99 24.17 17.91
CA ALA A 34 0.85 23.77 18.74
C ALA A 34 0.14 24.99 19.37
N ARG A 35 0.90 26.02 19.80
CA ARG A 35 0.35 27.24 20.39
C ARG A 35 -0.36 28.10 19.35
N GLU A 36 0.24 28.31 18.20
CA GLU A 36 -0.34 29.08 17.10
C GLU A 36 -1.67 28.46 16.65
N SER A 37 -1.67 27.16 16.35
CA SER A 37 -2.87 26.40 15.99
C SER A 37 -3.94 26.44 17.08
N PHE A 38 -3.56 26.47 18.35
CA PHE A 38 -4.50 26.61 19.45
C PHE A 38 -5.19 27.99 19.47
N GLU A 39 -4.44 29.08 19.27
CA GLU A 39 -5.03 30.42 19.22
C GLU A 39 -5.91 30.61 17.98
N ILE A 40 -5.53 30.05 16.84
CA ILE A 40 -6.38 29.99 15.63
C ILE A 40 -7.66 29.21 15.92
N GLY A 41 -7.55 27.99 16.44
CA GLY A 41 -8.69 27.14 16.78
C GLY A 41 -9.65 27.83 17.75
N ARG A 42 -9.14 28.53 18.77
CA ARG A 42 -9.96 29.31 19.73
C ARG A 42 -10.77 30.43 19.09
N GLN A 43 -10.30 31.01 18.00
CA GLN A 43 -11.06 32.02 17.27
C GLN A 43 -12.22 31.35 16.50
N PHE A 44 -11.94 30.25 15.80
CA PHE A 44 -12.95 29.51 15.04
C PHE A 44 -14.02 28.86 15.92
N ALA A 45 -13.66 28.31 17.07
CA ALA A 45 -14.61 27.63 17.96
C ALA A 45 -15.63 28.57 18.64
N ARG A 46 -15.53 29.88 18.43
CA ARG A 46 -16.58 30.85 18.80
C ARG A 46 -17.80 30.76 17.88
N SER A 47 -17.64 30.19 16.69
CA SER A 47 -18.70 29.87 15.74
C SER A 47 -18.97 28.36 15.68
N ASP A 48 -20.08 27.98 15.05
CA ASP A 48 -20.36 26.59 14.73
C ASP A 48 -19.33 26.06 13.73
N LEU A 49 -18.58 25.03 14.12
CA LEU A 49 -17.56 24.38 13.29
C LEU A 49 -18.16 23.36 12.33
N TYR A 50 -19.40 22.92 12.55
CA TYR A 50 -20.03 21.87 11.74
C TYR A 50 -20.13 22.24 10.25
N PRO A 51 -20.55 23.46 9.85
CA PRO A 51 -20.55 23.86 8.45
C PRO A 51 -19.16 23.81 7.79
N THR A 52 -18.11 24.19 8.53
CA THR A 52 -16.73 24.12 8.00
C THR A 52 -16.26 22.68 7.79
N HIS A 53 -16.63 21.77 8.69
CA HIS A 53 -16.36 20.34 8.55
C HIS A 53 -17.12 19.74 7.35
N LEU A 54 -18.40 20.07 7.20
CA LEU A 54 -19.20 19.62 6.06
C LEU A 54 -18.62 20.08 4.73
N GLU A 55 -18.21 21.35 4.63
CA GLU A 55 -17.61 21.87 3.42
C GLU A 55 -16.27 21.19 3.09
N ALA A 56 -15.43 20.93 4.10
CA ALA A 56 -14.18 20.19 3.90
C ALA A 56 -14.43 18.78 3.35
N TRP A 57 -15.36 18.02 3.94
CA TRP A 57 -15.74 16.70 3.41
C TRP A 57 -16.39 16.78 2.04
N ARG A 58 -17.21 17.80 1.79
CA ARG A 58 -17.83 17.99 0.47
C ARG A 58 -16.77 18.18 -0.61
N LYS A 59 -15.71 18.96 -0.37
CA LYS A 59 -14.60 19.08 -1.32
C LYS A 59 -13.93 17.74 -1.61
N VAL A 60 -13.74 16.90 -0.59
CA VAL A 60 -13.20 15.54 -0.76
C VAL A 60 -14.12 14.71 -1.65
N TRP A 61 -15.41 14.64 -1.36
CA TRP A 61 -16.38 13.87 -2.17
C TRP A 61 -16.63 14.44 -3.57
N ASP A 62 -16.49 15.76 -3.74
CA ASP A 62 -16.60 16.44 -5.03
C ASP A 62 -15.34 16.18 -5.90
N ALA A 63 -14.17 15.93 -5.30
CA ALA A 63 -12.94 15.58 -6.01
C ALA A 63 -12.99 14.16 -6.60
N GLY A 64 -13.61 13.22 -5.90
CA GLY A 64 -13.74 11.85 -6.37
C GLY A 64 -14.59 10.98 -5.43
N ARG A 65 -15.46 10.15 -6.00
CA ARG A 65 -16.30 9.19 -5.27
C ARG A 65 -16.80 8.08 -6.19
N ILE A 66 -17.38 7.05 -5.58
CA ILE A 66 -18.02 5.92 -6.28
C ILE A 66 -19.52 5.95 -6.00
N GLU A 67 -20.33 5.95 -7.05
CA GLU A 67 -21.80 5.93 -6.97
C GLU A 67 -22.33 4.59 -7.48
N VAL A 68 -23.32 4.03 -6.78
CA VAL A 68 -23.97 2.75 -7.06
C VAL A 68 -25.47 2.98 -7.23
N GLU A 69 -25.94 2.74 -8.44
CA GLU A 69 -27.37 2.81 -8.75
C GLU A 69 -28.10 1.54 -8.28
N GLY A 70 -29.29 1.71 -7.71
CA GLY A 70 -30.18 0.60 -7.36
C GLY A 70 -29.79 -0.24 -6.12
N ASN A 71 -28.68 0.05 -5.45
CA ASN A 71 -28.27 -0.67 -4.23
C ASN A 71 -27.76 0.27 -3.12
N LEU A 72 -28.69 0.80 -2.32
CA LEU A 72 -28.37 1.71 -1.21
C LEU A 72 -27.49 1.07 -0.13
N ASN A 73 -27.62 -0.23 0.12
CA ASN A 73 -26.78 -0.89 1.13
C ASN A 73 -25.32 -0.92 0.68
N LEU A 74 -25.07 -1.28 -0.58
CA LEU A 74 -23.74 -1.28 -1.17
C LEU A 74 -23.15 0.14 -1.23
N GLN A 75 -23.95 1.15 -1.62
CA GLN A 75 -23.53 2.57 -1.57
C GLN A 75 -23.02 2.96 -0.17
N LYS A 76 -23.75 2.57 0.89
CA LYS A 76 -23.33 2.87 2.27
C LYS A 76 -22.03 2.18 2.65
N ILE A 77 -21.81 0.94 2.21
CA ILE A 77 -20.58 0.19 2.46
C ILE A 77 -19.39 0.86 1.78
N ILE A 78 -19.53 1.22 0.50
CA ILE A 78 -18.49 1.90 -0.27
C ILE A 78 -18.16 3.27 0.35
N ASN A 79 -19.18 4.05 0.70
CA ASN A 79 -18.97 5.34 1.37
C ASN A 79 -18.28 5.17 2.73
N GLY A 80 -18.64 4.14 3.50
CA GLY A 80 -17.98 3.79 4.75
C GLY A 80 -16.49 3.50 4.52
N ALA A 81 -16.18 2.53 3.65
CA ALA A 81 -14.80 2.15 3.34
C ALA A 81 -13.94 3.35 2.88
N LEU A 82 -14.45 4.16 1.95
CA LEU A 82 -13.76 5.37 1.49
C LEU A 82 -13.61 6.40 2.62
N TYR A 83 -14.64 6.61 3.43
CA TYR A 83 -14.58 7.53 4.58
C TYR A 83 -13.46 7.15 5.55
N TYR A 84 -13.29 5.86 5.88
CA TYR A 84 -12.25 5.41 6.81
C TYR A 84 -10.84 5.60 6.23
N ILE A 85 -10.63 5.25 4.96
CA ILE A 85 -9.35 5.47 4.28
C ILE A 85 -9.03 6.98 4.23
N LEU A 86 -9.97 7.80 3.77
CA LEU A 86 -9.77 9.24 3.58
C LEU A 86 -9.63 9.99 4.91
N SER A 87 -10.26 9.51 5.99
CA SER A 87 -10.10 10.07 7.34
C SER A 87 -8.71 9.82 7.93
N SER A 88 -7.98 8.81 7.43
CA SER A 88 -6.60 8.49 7.84
C SER A 88 -5.54 9.23 7.01
N LEU A 89 -5.95 10.01 6.01
CA LEU A 89 -5.07 10.77 5.14
C LEU A 89 -5.01 12.25 5.54
N PRO A 90 -3.93 12.97 5.17
CA PRO A 90 -3.78 14.37 5.54
C PRO A 90 -4.85 15.23 4.86
N ALA A 91 -5.34 16.23 5.58
CA ALA A 91 -6.23 17.23 4.99
C ALA A 91 -5.47 18.03 3.91
N GLN A 92 -6.11 18.24 2.76
CA GLN A 92 -5.52 18.98 1.63
C GLN A 92 -5.45 20.50 1.89
N ASP A 93 -6.38 21.02 2.69
CA ASP A 93 -6.42 22.42 3.14
C ASP A 93 -6.00 22.49 4.62
N HIS A 94 -4.70 22.60 4.91
CA HIS A 94 -4.20 22.78 6.28
C HIS A 94 -3.67 24.20 6.54
N TYR A 95 -3.83 24.66 7.78
CA TYR A 95 -3.19 25.89 8.27
C TYR A 95 -1.82 25.52 8.86
N GLY A 96 -0.74 26.17 8.40
CA GLY A 96 0.62 25.98 8.91
C GLY A 96 1.61 25.44 7.86
N THR A 97 2.85 25.17 8.28
CA THR A 97 3.85 24.50 7.44
C THR A 97 3.39 23.08 7.12
N ALA A 98 3.53 22.66 5.86
CA ALA A 98 3.09 21.35 5.37
C ALA A 98 3.41 20.21 6.35
N ASN A 99 2.36 19.56 6.87
CA ASN A 99 2.54 18.39 7.72
C ASN A 99 2.98 17.22 6.86
N GLN A 100 4.20 16.75 7.13
CA GLN A 100 4.73 15.52 6.58
C GLN A 100 3.78 14.37 6.90
N PHE A 101 3.37 13.61 5.90
CA PHE A 101 2.60 12.39 6.08
C PHE A 101 3.55 11.25 6.51
N TYR A 102 3.12 10.44 7.49
CA TYR A 102 3.91 9.38 8.12
C TYR A 102 3.40 7.97 7.84
N GLY A 103 2.73 7.79 6.70
CA GLY A 103 2.24 6.50 6.25
C GLY A 103 0.79 6.24 6.62
N LEU A 104 0.23 5.24 5.95
CA LEU A 104 -1.13 4.75 6.11
C LEU A 104 -1.04 3.35 6.67
N SER A 105 -1.89 3.01 7.64
CA SER A 105 -1.94 1.65 8.19
C SER A 105 -3.21 0.95 7.71
N PRO A 106 -3.19 -0.38 7.47
CA PRO A 106 -4.43 -1.14 7.28
C PRO A 106 -5.35 -1.06 8.50
N GLY A 107 -4.82 -0.77 9.71
CA GLY A 107 -5.60 -0.48 10.91
C GLY A 107 -6.15 0.95 11.02
N GLY A 108 -5.90 1.81 10.03
CA GLY A 108 -6.23 3.23 10.08
C GLY A 108 -5.33 4.02 11.03
N LEU A 109 -5.87 5.03 11.71
CA LEU A 109 -5.11 5.74 12.76
C LEU A 109 -5.03 4.85 13.99
N ALA A 110 -3.81 4.56 14.48
CA ALA A 110 -3.57 3.73 15.66
C ALA A 110 -4.45 4.17 16.83
N ASN A 111 -5.44 3.36 17.16
CA ASN A 111 -6.42 3.59 18.22
C ASN A 111 -6.25 2.60 19.40
N GLY A 112 -5.28 1.68 19.30
CA GLY A 112 -5.13 0.54 20.19
C GLY A 112 -4.05 0.67 21.27
N LYS A 113 -4.01 -0.33 22.15
CA LYS A 113 -2.86 -0.61 23.02
C LYS A 113 -1.76 -1.29 22.20
N MET A 114 -0.57 -1.46 22.78
CA MET A 114 0.53 -2.20 22.15
C MET A 114 0.03 -3.55 21.60
N LEU A 115 0.36 -3.87 20.34
CA LEU A 115 -0.06 -5.06 19.56
C LEU A 115 -1.51 -5.10 19.05
N GLN A 116 -2.24 -3.98 19.04
CA GLN A 116 -3.56 -3.89 18.37
C GLN A 116 -3.48 -3.04 17.10
N ASP A 117 -4.39 -3.29 16.16
CA ASP A 117 -4.59 -2.49 14.94
C ASP A 117 -3.29 -2.24 14.15
N TYR A 118 -2.49 -3.30 14.05
CA TYR A 118 -1.17 -3.28 13.40
C TYR A 118 -0.23 -2.17 13.91
N GLN A 119 -0.48 -1.68 15.14
CA GLN A 119 0.26 -0.60 15.79
C GLN A 119 0.34 0.70 14.98
N GLY A 120 -0.54 0.89 14.01
CA GLY A 120 -0.47 2.00 13.05
C GLY A 120 0.74 1.93 12.10
N HIS A 121 1.39 0.77 11.98
CA HIS A 121 2.48 0.59 11.05
C HIS A 121 1.96 0.55 9.60
N SER A 122 2.78 1.00 8.67
CA SER A 122 2.55 0.96 7.24
C SER A 122 3.20 -0.29 6.63
N PHE A 123 2.39 -1.05 5.90
CA PHE A 123 2.73 -2.30 5.22
C PHE A 123 2.62 -2.12 3.70
N TRP A 124 2.88 -3.18 2.95
CA TRP A 124 2.57 -3.25 1.51
C TRP A 124 1.08 -3.05 1.22
N ASP A 125 0.22 -3.20 2.24
CA ASP A 125 -1.21 -2.98 2.13
C ASP A 125 -1.56 -1.60 1.61
N THR A 126 -0.79 -0.61 2.07
CA THR A 126 -0.89 0.78 1.66
C THR A 126 -0.79 0.89 0.15
N GLU A 127 0.29 0.37 -0.44
CA GLU A 127 0.59 0.49 -1.87
C GLU A 127 -0.18 -0.48 -2.77
N THR A 128 -0.61 -1.62 -2.24
CA THR A 128 -1.25 -2.69 -3.04
C THR A 128 -2.77 -2.60 -3.04
N TRP A 129 -3.38 -2.34 -1.87
CA TRP A 129 -4.83 -2.46 -1.68
C TRP A 129 -5.51 -1.10 -1.56
N MET A 130 -4.90 -0.20 -0.78
CA MET A 130 -5.49 1.11 -0.46
C MET A 130 -5.17 2.14 -1.54
N TYR A 131 -3.94 2.10 -2.08
CA TYR A 131 -3.43 3.09 -3.03
C TYR A 131 -4.23 3.22 -4.33
N PRO A 132 -4.66 2.14 -5.03
CA PRO A 132 -5.28 2.28 -6.34
C PRO A 132 -6.54 3.17 -6.37
N PRO A 133 -7.54 3.00 -5.49
CA PRO A 133 -8.69 3.91 -5.47
C PRO A 133 -8.32 5.33 -5.06
N ILE A 134 -7.34 5.51 -4.15
CA ILE A 134 -6.86 6.84 -3.75
C ILE A 134 -6.19 7.54 -4.94
N LEU A 135 -5.36 6.85 -5.71
CA LEU A 135 -4.73 7.40 -6.92
C LEU A 135 -5.76 7.87 -7.94
N MET A 136 -6.77 7.04 -8.20
CA MET A 136 -7.78 7.33 -9.22
C MET A 136 -8.72 8.46 -8.82
N LEU A 137 -9.05 8.58 -7.53
CA LEU A 137 -10.02 9.57 -7.04
C LEU A 137 -9.36 10.84 -6.48
N HIS A 138 -8.16 10.72 -5.90
CA HIS A 138 -7.46 11.78 -5.17
C HIS A 138 -5.93 11.71 -5.40
N PRO A 139 -5.44 11.99 -6.62
CA PRO A 139 -4.03 11.82 -6.97
C PRO A 139 -3.05 12.64 -6.11
N THR A 140 -3.46 13.79 -5.55
CA THR A 140 -2.63 14.55 -4.62
C THR A 140 -2.39 13.79 -3.31
N LEU A 141 -3.41 13.13 -2.76
CA LEU A 141 -3.26 12.26 -1.59
C LEU A 141 -2.41 11.03 -1.89
N ALA A 142 -2.53 10.48 -3.10
CA ALA A 142 -1.67 9.39 -3.55
C ALA A 142 -0.19 9.82 -3.64
N LYS A 143 0.09 11.09 -3.99
CA LYS A 143 1.44 11.63 -3.91
C LYS A 143 1.93 11.75 -2.46
N ASP A 144 1.07 12.12 -1.52
CA ASP A 144 1.42 12.22 -0.09
C ASP A 144 1.83 10.84 0.48
N ILE A 145 1.16 9.76 0.05
CA ILE A 145 1.51 8.39 0.42
C ILE A 145 2.92 8.02 -0.07
N LEU A 146 3.27 8.30 -1.34
CA LEU A 146 4.62 8.05 -1.85
C LEU A 146 5.68 8.95 -1.20
N SER A 147 5.31 10.19 -0.86
CA SER A 147 6.17 11.14 -0.16
C SER A 147 6.61 10.64 1.20
N TYR A 148 5.78 9.84 1.89
CA TYR A 148 6.19 9.14 3.11
C TYR A 148 7.37 8.19 2.83
N ARG A 149 7.27 7.30 1.82
CA ARG A 149 8.35 6.36 1.46
C ARG A 149 9.65 7.08 1.07
N ILE A 150 9.53 8.21 0.38
CA ILE A 150 10.65 9.10 0.05
C ILE A 150 11.28 9.70 1.32
N HIS A 151 10.45 10.15 2.27
CA HIS A 151 10.92 10.73 3.53
C HIS A 151 11.70 9.71 4.36
N VAL A 152 11.22 8.47 4.42
CA VAL A 152 11.83 7.40 5.23
C VAL A 152 12.88 6.55 4.48
N ARG A 153 13.40 7.03 3.35
CA ARG A 153 14.34 6.26 2.51
C ARG A 153 15.71 6.00 3.15
N GLY A 154 16.16 6.86 4.07
CA GLY A 154 17.46 6.70 4.77
C GLY A 154 17.59 5.34 5.46
N PRO A 155 16.69 4.98 6.38
CA PRO A 155 16.66 3.64 6.99
C PRO A 155 16.57 2.47 5.99
N ALA A 156 15.92 2.66 4.84
CA ALA A 156 15.85 1.61 3.81
C ALA A 156 17.20 1.40 3.12
N TYR A 157 18.03 2.44 2.96
CA TYR A 157 19.42 2.28 2.56
C TYR A 157 20.24 1.52 3.61
N ASP A 158 20.12 1.93 4.88
CA ASP A 158 20.85 1.29 5.97
C ASP A 158 20.51 -0.20 6.06
N ARG A 159 19.24 -0.55 5.89
CA ARG A 159 18.77 -1.94 5.87
C ARG A 159 19.37 -2.73 4.70
N ALA A 160 19.34 -2.19 3.49
CA ALA A 160 19.96 -2.85 2.34
C ALA A 160 21.45 -3.13 2.60
N GLN A 161 22.20 -2.13 3.09
CA GLN A 161 23.62 -2.28 3.39
C GLN A 161 23.90 -3.31 4.50
N GLN A 162 23.12 -3.28 5.59
CA GLN A 162 23.23 -4.26 6.68
C GLN A 162 23.01 -5.70 6.21
N ASN A 163 22.23 -5.89 5.14
CA ASN A 163 22.00 -7.19 4.53
C ASN A 163 22.92 -7.49 3.34
N GLY A 164 23.96 -6.68 3.11
CA GLY A 164 24.94 -6.91 2.03
C GLY A 164 24.43 -6.56 0.62
N HIS A 165 23.38 -5.75 0.53
CA HIS A 165 22.75 -5.31 -0.72
C HIS A 165 22.92 -3.80 -0.94
N GLN A 166 22.55 -3.34 -2.13
CA GLN A 166 22.59 -1.92 -2.52
C GLN A 166 21.16 -1.35 -2.61
N GLY A 167 21.04 -0.04 -2.83
CA GLY A 167 19.74 0.59 -3.07
C GLY A 167 18.85 0.65 -1.83
N LEU A 168 17.54 0.74 -2.05
CA LEU A 168 16.52 0.82 -1.00
C LEU A 168 15.94 -0.57 -0.74
N ARG A 169 16.06 -1.06 0.49
CA ARG A 169 15.30 -2.19 1.01
C ARG A 169 14.35 -1.67 2.08
N PHE A 170 13.08 -1.47 1.73
CA PHE A 170 12.09 -1.03 2.70
C PHE A 170 11.83 -2.12 3.75
N PRO A 171 11.52 -1.73 4.99
CA PRO A 171 11.12 -2.69 6.02
C PRO A 171 9.77 -3.31 5.68
N TRP A 172 9.46 -4.49 6.23
CA TRP A 172 8.13 -5.09 6.12
C TRP A 172 7.08 -4.24 6.83
N GLU A 173 7.40 -3.79 8.05
CA GLU A 173 6.60 -2.84 8.81
C GLU A 173 7.37 -1.54 9.00
N SER A 174 6.78 -0.44 8.58
CA SER A 174 7.36 0.90 8.73
C SER A 174 6.51 1.79 9.64
N ALA A 175 7.16 2.66 10.40
CA ALA A 175 6.48 3.65 11.26
C ALA A 175 7.12 5.04 11.10
N PHE A 176 7.03 5.88 12.12
CA PHE A 176 7.48 7.27 12.11
C PHE A 176 8.92 7.46 11.60
N THR A 177 9.86 6.62 12.04
CA THR A 177 11.29 6.76 11.70
C THR A 177 11.66 6.11 10.39
N GLY A 178 10.85 5.19 9.85
CA GLY A 178 11.22 4.38 8.68
C GLY A 178 11.99 3.09 8.97
N VAL A 179 12.45 2.89 10.20
CA VAL A 179 13.18 1.67 10.57
C VAL A 179 12.25 0.47 10.58
N GLU A 180 12.81 -0.72 10.42
CA GLU A 180 12.07 -1.98 10.58
C GLU A 180 11.51 -2.11 12.00
N VAL A 181 10.18 -2.16 12.09
CA VAL A 181 9.46 -2.28 13.37
C VAL A 181 8.66 -3.57 13.51
N THR A 182 8.77 -4.49 12.53
CA THR A 182 8.13 -5.81 12.62
C THR A 182 8.58 -6.50 13.91
N PRO A 183 7.66 -6.85 14.83
CA PRO A 183 8.00 -7.50 16.08
C PRO A 183 8.67 -8.86 15.81
N GLY A 184 9.96 -8.96 16.13
CA GLY A 184 10.76 -10.15 15.81
C GLY A 184 10.35 -11.41 16.59
N ASP A 185 9.65 -11.23 17.72
CA ASP A 185 9.03 -12.30 18.50
C ASP A 185 7.72 -12.81 17.90
N ILE A 186 7.13 -12.07 16.96
CA ILE A 186 5.87 -12.42 16.29
C ILE A 186 6.12 -12.96 14.89
N CYS A 187 6.90 -12.25 14.06
CA CYS A 187 7.25 -12.73 12.72
C CYS A 187 8.66 -12.30 12.29
N TRP A 188 9.69 -13.05 12.74
CA TRP A 188 11.07 -12.78 12.31
C TRP A 188 11.29 -13.12 10.83
N GLU A 189 10.57 -14.12 10.30
CA GLU A 189 10.65 -14.49 8.89
C GLU A 189 10.03 -13.41 7.98
N CYS A 190 8.90 -12.79 8.36
CA CYS A 190 8.30 -11.70 7.58
C CYS A 190 9.28 -10.54 7.48
N ARG A 191 9.81 -10.14 8.65
CA ARG A 191 10.82 -9.09 8.78
C ARG A 191 12.01 -9.30 7.83
N GLU A 192 12.58 -10.50 7.79
CA GLU A 192 13.83 -10.75 7.08
C GLU A 192 13.63 -11.22 5.62
N ASN A 193 12.55 -11.92 5.31
CA ASN A 193 12.37 -12.60 4.03
C ASN A 193 11.29 -11.96 3.14
N GLN A 194 10.34 -11.20 3.69
CA GLN A 194 9.22 -10.63 2.92
C GLN A 194 9.61 -9.31 2.25
N GLN A 195 10.49 -9.42 1.26
CA GLN A 195 11.17 -8.27 0.65
C GLN A 195 10.39 -7.65 -0.51
N HIS A 196 9.29 -8.28 -0.95
CA HIS A 196 8.48 -7.84 -2.08
C HIS A 196 7.87 -6.45 -1.86
N ILE A 197 7.65 -6.00 -0.61
CA ILE A 197 7.20 -4.65 -0.27
C ILE A 197 8.02 -3.54 -0.97
N THR A 198 9.32 -3.76 -1.14
CA THR A 198 10.18 -2.81 -1.85
C THR A 198 9.72 -2.66 -3.29
N GLY A 199 9.42 -3.78 -3.95
CA GLY A 199 8.88 -3.80 -5.30
C GLY A 199 7.43 -3.32 -5.39
N ASP A 200 6.60 -3.58 -4.38
CA ASP A 200 5.22 -3.08 -4.33
C ASP A 200 5.18 -1.55 -4.28
N ILE A 201 6.12 -0.92 -3.55
CA ILE A 201 6.31 0.53 -3.54
C ILE A 201 6.72 1.05 -4.93
N ALA A 202 7.63 0.37 -5.62
CA ALA A 202 7.97 0.73 -7.00
C ALA A 202 6.78 0.56 -7.95
N PHE A 203 5.94 -0.43 -7.72
CA PHE A 203 4.73 -0.64 -8.51
C PHE A 203 3.68 0.46 -8.26
N ALA A 204 3.50 0.92 -7.02
CA ALA A 204 2.67 2.11 -6.73
C ALA A 204 3.22 3.37 -7.39
N ALA A 205 4.55 3.59 -7.37
CA ALA A 205 5.18 4.68 -8.11
C ALA A 205 4.94 4.56 -9.63
N ARG A 206 4.98 3.34 -10.19
CA ARG A 206 4.62 3.08 -11.59
C ARG A 206 3.19 3.46 -11.91
N GLN A 207 2.24 3.07 -11.04
CA GLN A 207 0.84 3.44 -11.19
C GLN A 207 0.68 4.97 -11.15
N TYR A 208 1.34 5.64 -10.21
CA TYR A 208 1.32 7.10 -10.07
C TYR A 208 1.78 7.80 -11.34
N VAL A 209 2.99 7.50 -11.82
CA VAL A 209 3.56 8.10 -13.04
C VAL A 209 2.68 7.81 -14.26
N SER A 210 2.13 6.61 -14.35
CA SER A 210 1.24 6.23 -15.46
C SER A 210 -0.07 7.03 -15.47
N ALA A 211 -0.64 7.30 -14.30
CA ALA A 211 -1.92 8.01 -14.15
C ALA A 211 -1.76 9.54 -14.25
N THR A 212 -0.69 10.12 -13.68
CA THR A 212 -0.55 11.57 -13.53
C THR A 212 0.43 12.20 -14.53
N ARG A 213 1.41 11.43 -15.01
CA ARG A 213 2.57 11.91 -15.77
C ARG A 213 3.31 13.06 -15.06
N ASP A 214 3.34 13.05 -13.72
CA ASP A 214 3.98 14.11 -12.93
C ASP A 214 5.52 14.03 -13.02
N LEU A 215 6.08 14.68 -14.03
CA LEU A 215 7.53 14.81 -14.23
C LEU A 215 8.20 15.63 -13.14
N ARG A 216 7.48 16.58 -12.54
CA ARG A 216 8.01 17.40 -11.45
C ARG A 216 8.25 16.54 -10.21
N TRP A 217 7.32 15.65 -9.88
CA TRP A 217 7.52 14.71 -8.79
C TRP A 217 8.75 13.83 -9.01
N LEU A 218 8.95 13.36 -10.26
CA LEU A 218 10.13 12.58 -10.63
C LEU A 218 11.44 13.35 -10.46
N GLN A 219 11.52 14.58 -10.98
CA GLN A 219 12.76 15.37 -11.06
C GLN A 219 13.07 16.16 -9.78
N ASP A 220 12.05 16.78 -9.17
CA ASP A 220 12.23 17.77 -8.10
C ASP A 220 11.83 17.25 -6.72
N GLU A 221 11.01 16.20 -6.64
CA GLU A 221 10.46 15.67 -5.37
C GLU A 221 11.05 14.30 -4.98
N ASN A 222 12.16 13.89 -5.60
CA ASN A 222 12.86 12.60 -5.39
C ASN A 222 12.10 11.35 -5.85
N GLY A 223 11.08 11.49 -6.71
CA GLY A 223 10.37 10.34 -7.28
C GLY A 223 11.29 9.44 -8.09
N TRP A 224 12.23 10.01 -8.85
CA TRP A 224 13.23 9.24 -9.59
C TRP A 224 14.18 8.47 -8.67
N GLU A 225 14.67 9.11 -7.60
CA GLU A 225 15.57 8.45 -6.63
C GLU A 225 14.90 7.22 -6.01
N LEU A 226 13.64 7.33 -5.60
CA LEU A 226 12.86 6.20 -5.08
C LEU A 226 12.84 5.02 -6.07
N ILE A 227 12.50 5.30 -7.33
CA ILE A 227 12.36 4.29 -8.38
C ILE A 227 13.71 3.62 -8.68
N ARG A 228 14.74 4.44 -8.95
CA ARG A 228 16.08 3.96 -9.30
C ARG A 228 16.68 3.10 -8.19
N GLU A 229 16.50 3.51 -6.94
CA GLU A 229 17.21 2.89 -5.83
C GLU A 229 16.49 1.64 -5.32
N THR A 230 15.17 1.54 -5.49
CA THR A 230 14.47 0.25 -5.41
C THR A 230 14.95 -0.72 -6.50
N ALA A 231 15.09 -0.27 -7.75
CA ALA A 231 15.62 -1.13 -8.82
C ALA A 231 17.06 -1.56 -8.54
N ARG A 232 17.89 -0.69 -7.97
CA ARG A 232 19.26 -1.01 -7.54
C ARG A 232 19.28 -2.11 -6.48
N PHE A 233 18.33 -2.12 -5.55
CA PHE A 233 18.16 -3.24 -4.61
C PHE A 233 17.88 -4.54 -5.35
N TRP A 234 16.87 -4.56 -6.22
CA TRP A 234 16.51 -5.75 -6.99
C TRP A 234 17.59 -6.23 -7.97
N LYS A 235 18.47 -5.34 -8.43
CA LYS A 235 19.65 -5.74 -9.19
C LYS A 235 20.72 -6.40 -8.31
N SER A 236 20.85 -5.98 -7.05
CA SER A 236 21.87 -6.48 -6.11
C SER A 236 21.45 -7.72 -5.32
N ARG A 237 20.16 -8.01 -5.27
CA ARG A 237 19.56 -9.09 -4.46
C ARG A 237 19.75 -10.51 -5.01
N PRO A 238 19.64 -10.78 -6.32
CA PRO A 238 19.70 -12.12 -6.87
C PRO A 238 21.11 -12.69 -6.91
N THR A 239 21.22 -14.02 -6.92
CA THR A 239 22.49 -14.74 -7.04
C THR A 239 22.56 -15.51 -8.35
N PHE A 240 23.69 -15.45 -9.04
CA PHE A 240 23.83 -16.12 -10.34
C PHE A 240 23.99 -17.64 -10.18
N ASN A 241 23.06 -18.40 -10.76
CA ASN A 241 23.10 -19.86 -10.79
C ASN A 241 23.77 -20.35 -12.07
N ARG A 242 25.03 -20.77 -11.95
CA ARG A 242 25.84 -21.24 -13.08
C ARG A 242 25.27 -22.46 -13.80
N LYS A 243 24.45 -23.29 -13.14
CA LYS A 243 23.90 -24.51 -13.74
C LYS A 243 22.79 -24.19 -14.74
N ARG A 244 21.89 -23.26 -14.39
CA ARG A 244 20.78 -22.82 -15.26
C ARG A 244 21.09 -21.59 -16.11
N GLY A 245 22.17 -20.86 -15.80
CA GLY A 245 22.55 -19.64 -16.54
C GLY A 245 21.66 -18.43 -16.25
N LEU A 246 20.89 -18.49 -15.16
CA LEU A 246 19.92 -17.49 -14.70
C LEU A 246 20.24 -17.06 -13.26
N TYR A 247 19.58 -16.00 -12.80
CA TYR A 247 19.65 -15.49 -11.44
C TYR A 247 18.50 -16.01 -10.59
N ASP A 248 18.83 -16.44 -9.38
CA ASP A 248 17.85 -16.89 -8.39
C ASP A 248 17.68 -15.86 -7.28
N ILE A 249 16.44 -15.62 -6.84
CA ILE A 249 16.12 -14.91 -5.61
C ILE A 249 15.66 -15.97 -4.59
N ASN A 250 16.61 -16.38 -3.76
CA ASN A 250 16.42 -17.46 -2.78
C ASN A 250 16.19 -16.92 -1.38
N GLY A 251 15.52 -17.69 -0.53
CA GLY A 251 15.29 -17.36 0.88
C GLY A 251 14.40 -16.13 1.05
N VAL A 252 13.27 -16.10 0.32
CA VAL A 252 12.25 -15.06 0.45
C VAL A 252 10.97 -15.64 1.01
N MET A 253 10.13 -14.77 1.54
CA MET A 253 8.74 -15.06 1.86
C MET A 253 7.89 -14.32 0.82
N PRO A 254 6.99 -15.01 0.12
CA PRO A 254 6.13 -14.39 -0.86
C PRO A 254 4.91 -13.74 -0.16
N PRO A 255 3.94 -13.16 -0.88
CA PRO A 255 2.67 -12.74 -0.28
C PRO A 255 2.01 -13.84 0.55
N ASP A 256 2.09 -15.11 0.14
CA ASP A 256 1.69 -16.22 0.99
C ASP A 256 2.65 -16.44 2.17
N GLU A 257 2.27 -15.92 3.34
CA GLU A 257 3.06 -16.07 4.56
C GLU A 257 2.96 -17.46 5.20
N PHE A 258 2.20 -18.44 4.67
CA PHE A 258 2.32 -19.84 5.14
C PHE A 258 3.61 -20.50 4.66
N HIS A 259 4.24 -19.96 3.61
CA HIS A 259 5.50 -20.44 3.07
C HIS A 259 6.66 -19.47 3.37
N HIS A 260 7.26 -19.62 4.54
CA HIS A 260 8.14 -18.58 5.11
C HIS A 260 9.54 -18.42 4.50
N THR A 261 10.09 -19.45 3.87
CA THR A 261 11.45 -19.41 3.29
C THR A 261 11.48 -20.28 2.04
N VAL A 262 11.12 -19.68 0.92
CA VAL A 262 11.07 -20.32 -0.38
C VAL A 262 12.12 -19.74 -1.32
N ASN A 263 12.32 -20.46 -2.43
CA ASN A 263 13.22 -20.03 -3.50
C ASN A 263 12.40 -19.65 -4.73
N ASN A 264 12.76 -18.53 -5.35
CA ASN A 264 12.19 -18.09 -6.61
C ASN A 264 10.65 -18.02 -6.58
N SER A 265 10.10 -17.32 -5.58
CA SER A 265 8.70 -16.92 -5.59
C SER A 265 8.37 -16.18 -6.88
N ILE A 266 7.34 -16.64 -7.59
CA ILE A 266 6.95 -16.06 -8.87
C ILE A 266 6.54 -14.59 -8.71
N TYR A 267 5.78 -14.27 -7.67
CA TYR A 267 5.39 -12.88 -7.37
C TYR A 267 6.62 -12.02 -7.11
N THR A 268 7.49 -12.44 -6.19
CA THR A 268 8.69 -11.67 -5.81
C THR A 268 9.59 -11.42 -7.01
N ASN A 269 9.85 -12.45 -7.82
CA ASN A 269 10.72 -12.34 -8.98
C ASN A 269 10.11 -11.45 -10.09
N VAL A 270 8.80 -11.52 -10.31
CA VAL A 270 8.11 -10.66 -11.28
C VAL A 270 8.13 -9.21 -10.81
N VAL A 271 7.83 -8.91 -9.54
CA VAL A 271 7.88 -7.52 -9.04
C VAL A 271 9.32 -6.97 -9.08
N ALA A 272 10.32 -7.79 -8.77
CA ALA A 272 11.73 -7.42 -8.91
C ALA A 272 12.09 -7.04 -10.35
N LYS A 273 11.66 -7.87 -11.31
CA LYS A 273 11.83 -7.59 -12.75
C LYS A 273 11.15 -6.29 -13.16
N LEU A 274 9.86 -6.13 -12.82
CA LEU A 274 9.08 -4.95 -13.19
C LEU A 274 9.64 -3.66 -12.57
N SER A 275 10.27 -3.75 -11.40
CA SER A 275 10.95 -2.61 -10.78
C SER A 275 12.14 -2.14 -11.61
N MET A 276 12.96 -3.06 -12.12
CA MET A 276 14.09 -2.73 -13.00
C MET A 276 13.62 -2.21 -14.36
N ASP A 277 12.61 -2.84 -14.96
CA ASP A 277 12.00 -2.40 -16.22
C ASP A 277 11.44 -0.97 -16.08
N PHE A 278 10.78 -0.67 -14.95
CA PHE A 278 10.22 0.65 -14.68
C PHE A 278 11.30 1.72 -14.43
N ALA A 279 12.40 1.38 -13.76
CA ALA A 279 13.52 2.30 -13.61
C ALA A 279 14.14 2.63 -14.96
N ASN A 280 14.32 1.66 -15.85
CA ASN A 280 14.85 1.90 -17.20
C ASN A 280 13.93 2.84 -17.99
N TYR A 281 12.62 2.57 -17.99
CA TYR A 281 11.63 3.47 -18.60
C TYR A 281 11.70 4.89 -18.03
N THR A 282 11.83 5.01 -16.71
CA THR A 282 11.84 6.31 -16.02
C THR A 282 13.14 7.09 -16.29
N ALA A 283 14.29 6.42 -16.40
CA ALA A 283 15.57 7.03 -16.79
C ALA A 283 15.45 7.74 -18.14
N CYS A 284 14.83 7.09 -19.13
CA CYS A 284 14.52 7.70 -20.42
C CYS A 284 13.55 8.88 -20.28
N LEU A 285 12.53 8.75 -19.43
CA LEU A 285 11.50 9.77 -19.24
C LEU A 285 12.03 11.07 -18.63
N VAL A 286 12.93 10.98 -17.63
CA VAL A 286 13.51 12.15 -16.96
C VAL A 286 14.71 12.74 -17.69
N GLY A 287 15.21 12.07 -18.74
CA GLY A 287 16.32 12.53 -19.56
C GLY A 287 17.68 12.38 -18.87
N GLU A 288 17.91 11.26 -18.19
CA GLU A 288 19.20 10.99 -17.54
C GLU A 288 20.38 11.00 -18.51
N ALA A 289 21.57 11.27 -17.98
CA ALA A 289 22.80 11.16 -18.75
C ALA A 289 23.01 9.73 -19.27
N GLU A 290 23.63 9.60 -20.45
CA GLU A 290 23.83 8.31 -21.14
C GLU A 290 24.49 7.26 -20.25
N GLU A 291 25.44 7.65 -19.39
CA GLU A 291 26.08 6.75 -18.42
C GLU A 291 25.08 6.16 -17.41
N THR A 292 24.24 7.01 -16.80
CA THR A 292 23.23 6.56 -15.82
C THR A 292 22.12 5.77 -16.49
N ALA A 293 21.65 6.21 -17.65
CA ALA A 293 20.66 5.48 -18.44
C ALA A 293 21.19 4.09 -18.84
N GLY A 294 22.44 4.01 -19.32
CA GLY A 294 23.09 2.75 -19.66
C GLY A 294 23.34 1.84 -18.46
N GLU A 295 23.65 2.40 -17.27
CA GLU A 295 23.74 1.61 -16.04
C GLU A 295 22.39 0.96 -15.72
N VAL A 296 21.29 1.72 -15.74
CA VAL A 296 19.95 1.21 -15.43
C VAL A 296 19.46 0.22 -16.49
N GLU A 297 19.73 0.46 -17.77
CA GLU A 297 19.44 -0.47 -18.85
C GLU A 297 20.13 -1.82 -18.63
N SER A 298 21.40 -1.81 -18.20
CA SER A 298 22.15 -3.03 -17.89
C SER A 298 21.51 -3.87 -16.78
N TRP A 299 20.80 -3.24 -15.83
CA TRP A 299 20.10 -3.98 -14.77
C TRP A 299 18.98 -4.85 -15.33
N VAL A 300 18.29 -4.35 -16.36
CA VAL A 300 17.26 -5.11 -17.08
C VAL A 300 17.91 -6.25 -17.86
N THR A 301 18.89 -5.96 -18.71
CA THR A 301 19.45 -6.98 -19.63
C THR A 301 20.30 -8.03 -18.93
N ASP A 302 21.06 -7.63 -17.90
CA ASP A 302 22.02 -8.53 -17.26
C ASP A 302 21.38 -9.35 -16.14
N VAL A 303 20.37 -8.80 -15.47
CA VAL A 303 19.72 -9.42 -14.30
C VAL A 303 18.23 -9.62 -14.53
N GLY A 304 17.45 -8.57 -14.78
CA GLY A 304 15.98 -8.63 -14.85
C GLY A 304 15.43 -9.64 -15.86
N ASP A 305 15.91 -9.61 -17.10
CA ASP A 305 15.55 -10.56 -18.17
C ASP A 305 16.13 -11.98 -17.94
N ARG A 306 17.00 -12.12 -16.95
CA ARG A 306 17.70 -13.36 -16.61
C ARG A 306 17.34 -13.86 -15.21
N LEU A 307 16.32 -13.30 -14.57
CA LEU A 307 15.73 -13.88 -13.37
C LEU A 307 15.03 -15.20 -13.72
N TYR A 308 15.28 -16.23 -12.93
CA TYR A 308 14.52 -17.47 -13.06
C TYR A 308 13.09 -17.26 -12.57
N LEU A 309 12.12 -17.63 -13.40
CA LEU A 309 10.71 -17.71 -13.03
C LEU A 309 10.34 -19.20 -13.05
N PRO A 310 9.66 -19.73 -12.01
CA PRO A 310 9.14 -21.09 -12.04
C PRO A 310 8.43 -21.40 -13.36
N GLU A 311 8.80 -22.50 -13.99
CA GLU A 311 8.20 -22.91 -15.26
C GLU A 311 6.70 -23.16 -15.07
N ILE A 312 5.89 -22.68 -16.02
CA ILE A 312 4.46 -22.99 -16.08
C ILE A 312 4.31 -24.51 -16.09
N SER A 313 3.46 -25.03 -15.19
CA SER A 313 3.26 -26.47 -15.03
C SER A 313 2.66 -27.12 -16.28
N ASP A 314 2.71 -28.45 -16.35
CA ASP A 314 2.02 -29.22 -17.39
C ASP A 314 0.49 -28.99 -17.39
N GLU A 315 -0.07 -28.59 -16.24
CA GLU A 315 -1.47 -28.19 -16.08
C GLU A 315 -1.72 -26.71 -16.41
N LYS A 316 -0.72 -26.02 -16.95
CA LYS A 316 -0.77 -24.64 -17.42
C LYS A 316 -1.17 -23.64 -16.34
N TYR A 317 -0.60 -23.76 -15.14
CA TYR A 317 -0.68 -22.72 -14.12
C TYR A 317 0.74 -22.37 -13.65
N HIS A 318 0.95 -21.18 -13.10
CA HIS A 318 2.23 -20.78 -12.51
C HIS A 318 2.39 -21.42 -11.13
N PRO A 319 3.45 -22.20 -10.88
CA PRO A 319 3.82 -22.56 -9.51
C PRO A 319 4.20 -21.31 -8.71
N GLU A 320 3.77 -21.26 -7.45
CA GLU A 320 3.98 -20.09 -6.57
C GLU A 320 5.45 -19.81 -6.30
N PHE A 321 6.24 -20.86 -6.16
CA PHE A 321 7.69 -20.80 -5.98
C PHE A 321 8.34 -22.07 -6.55
N GLU A 322 9.66 -22.08 -6.61
CA GLU A 322 10.40 -23.24 -7.11
C GLU A 322 10.15 -24.46 -6.22
N GLY A 323 9.55 -25.50 -6.80
CA GLY A 323 9.21 -26.73 -6.10
C GLY A 323 7.90 -26.67 -5.32
N TYR A 324 7.02 -25.68 -5.59
CA TYR A 324 5.71 -25.58 -4.95
C TYR A 324 4.91 -26.90 -5.06
N PRO A 325 4.56 -27.53 -3.92
CA PRO A 325 3.73 -28.72 -3.89
C PRO A 325 2.26 -28.34 -4.14
N LYS A 326 1.76 -28.67 -5.34
CA LYS A 326 0.37 -28.39 -5.72
C LYS A 326 -0.62 -28.91 -4.67
N GLY A 327 -1.54 -28.04 -4.26
CA GLY A 327 -2.60 -28.39 -3.31
C GLY A 327 -2.30 -27.98 -1.88
N GLU A 328 -1.11 -27.44 -1.58
CA GLU A 328 -0.83 -26.89 -0.26
C GLU A 328 -1.61 -25.60 0.00
N LEU A 329 -2.11 -25.51 1.23
CA LEU A 329 -2.90 -24.37 1.72
C LEU A 329 -2.04 -23.11 1.70
N ILE A 330 -2.59 -22.02 1.16
CA ILE A 330 -1.97 -20.70 1.11
C ILE A 330 -2.77 -19.70 1.93
N LYS A 331 -2.09 -18.72 2.53
CA LYS A 331 -2.72 -17.73 3.41
C LYS A 331 -3.59 -16.73 2.65
N GLN A 332 -3.11 -16.26 1.49
CA GLN A 332 -3.70 -15.14 0.76
C GLN A 332 -3.31 -15.14 -0.72
N ALA A 333 -3.85 -14.18 -1.49
CA ALA A 333 -3.49 -13.96 -2.88
C ALA A 333 -1.97 -13.83 -3.09
N ASP A 334 -1.41 -14.65 -3.98
CA ASP A 334 0.01 -14.63 -4.35
C ASP A 334 0.17 -14.67 -5.88
N VAL A 335 0.09 -15.87 -6.48
CA VAL A 335 0.20 -16.06 -7.95
C VAL A 335 -0.87 -15.29 -8.69
N ILE A 336 -2.09 -15.21 -8.15
CA ILE A 336 -3.18 -14.50 -8.81
C ILE A 336 -2.92 -12.99 -8.93
N LEU A 337 -1.97 -12.44 -8.16
CA LEU A 337 -1.55 -11.04 -8.25
C LEU A 337 -0.72 -10.75 -9.50
N LEU A 338 -0.20 -11.78 -10.17
CA LEU A 338 0.46 -11.66 -11.46
C LEU A 338 -0.48 -11.04 -12.51
N GLY A 339 -1.75 -11.46 -12.55
CA GLY A 339 -2.75 -10.88 -13.45
C GLY A 339 -3.09 -9.45 -13.06
N TYR A 340 -3.87 -9.26 -12.00
CA TYR A 340 -4.06 -7.95 -11.38
C TYR A 340 -3.51 -8.01 -9.95
N PRO A 341 -2.69 -7.04 -9.51
CA PRO A 341 -2.46 -5.76 -10.18
C PRO A 341 -1.28 -5.73 -11.16
N LEU A 342 -0.40 -6.74 -11.19
CA LEU A 342 0.90 -6.61 -11.90
C LEU A 342 0.79 -6.57 -13.44
N MET A 343 -0.35 -6.97 -14.00
CA MET A 343 -0.61 -7.06 -15.44
C MET A 343 0.44 -7.88 -16.17
N TRP A 344 0.94 -8.94 -15.53
CA TRP A 344 1.90 -9.87 -16.10
C TRP A 344 1.28 -10.62 -17.28
N LYS A 345 2.00 -10.63 -18.40
CA LYS A 345 1.48 -11.20 -19.64
C LYS A 345 1.43 -12.72 -19.55
N MET A 346 0.24 -13.28 -19.70
CA MET A 346 -0.03 -14.72 -19.77
C MET A 346 -1.21 -14.99 -20.70
N SER A 347 -1.48 -16.25 -21.04
CA SER A 347 -2.69 -16.62 -21.80
C SER A 347 -3.92 -16.64 -20.88
N ASP A 348 -5.11 -16.45 -21.45
CA ASP A 348 -6.37 -16.58 -20.71
C ASP A 348 -6.53 -17.97 -20.08
N GLU A 349 -5.98 -19.01 -20.71
CA GLU A 349 -5.96 -20.37 -20.16
C GLU A 349 -5.11 -20.45 -18.89
N VAL A 350 -3.91 -19.87 -18.90
CA VAL A 350 -3.04 -19.84 -17.71
C VAL A 350 -3.66 -18.98 -16.62
N ARG A 351 -4.17 -17.79 -16.98
CA ARG A 351 -4.86 -16.90 -16.03
C ARG A 351 -6.03 -17.60 -15.33
N ARG A 352 -6.83 -18.34 -16.10
CA ARG A 352 -7.96 -19.11 -15.59
C ARG A 352 -7.52 -20.25 -14.68
N ASN A 353 -6.45 -20.94 -15.03
CA ASN A 353 -5.93 -22.05 -14.25
C ASN A 353 -5.28 -21.58 -12.95
N ASP A 354 -4.55 -20.46 -12.97
CA ASP A 354 -4.06 -19.79 -11.75
C ASP A 354 -5.22 -19.50 -10.79
N LEU A 355 -6.29 -18.85 -11.28
CA LEU A 355 -7.45 -18.54 -10.45
C LEU A 355 -8.13 -19.81 -9.92
N ASN A 356 -8.34 -20.84 -10.74
CA ASN A 356 -8.97 -22.08 -10.27
C ASN A 356 -8.12 -22.80 -9.22
N VAL A 357 -6.82 -22.99 -9.48
CA VAL A 357 -5.91 -23.73 -8.59
C VAL A 357 -5.81 -23.03 -7.24
N TYR A 358 -5.61 -21.71 -7.25
CA TYR A 358 -5.38 -20.98 -6.01
C TYR A 358 -6.67 -20.64 -5.25
N GLU A 359 -7.83 -20.56 -5.89
CA GLU A 359 -9.12 -20.41 -5.19
C GLU A 359 -9.42 -21.62 -4.29
N GLU A 360 -9.02 -22.84 -4.71
CA GLU A 360 -9.25 -24.08 -3.97
C GLU A 360 -8.40 -24.22 -2.71
N VAL A 361 -7.19 -23.63 -2.72
CA VAL A 361 -6.21 -23.77 -1.65
C VAL A 361 -6.01 -22.51 -0.81
N THR A 362 -6.72 -21.42 -1.11
CA THR A 362 -6.66 -20.21 -0.29
C THR A 362 -7.45 -20.39 1.00
N ASP A 363 -6.81 -20.11 2.15
CA ASP A 363 -7.46 -20.09 3.45
C ASP A 363 -8.61 -19.05 3.50
N ARG A 364 -9.83 -19.55 3.70
CA ARG A 364 -11.04 -18.70 3.81
C ARG A 364 -11.09 -17.83 5.06
N THR A 365 -10.25 -18.14 6.06
CA THR A 365 -10.06 -17.32 7.25
C THR A 365 -8.88 -16.35 7.13
N GLY A 366 -8.15 -16.40 6.01
CA GLY A 366 -7.06 -15.50 5.70
C GLY A 366 -7.50 -14.06 5.42
N PRO A 367 -6.55 -13.20 5.03
CA PRO A 367 -6.78 -11.77 4.79
C PRO A 367 -7.88 -11.47 3.76
N ALA A 368 -8.78 -10.59 4.16
CA ALA A 368 -10.02 -10.22 3.45
C ALA A 368 -9.80 -9.77 2.00
N MET A 369 -8.71 -9.04 1.75
CA MET A 369 -8.41 -8.46 0.45
C MET A 369 -8.21 -9.50 -0.65
N THR A 370 -7.88 -10.75 -0.31
CA THR A 370 -7.64 -11.84 -1.27
C THR A 370 -8.80 -12.02 -2.25
N TRP A 371 -10.03 -12.03 -1.74
CA TRP A 371 -11.22 -12.27 -2.55
C TRP A 371 -11.52 -11.12 -3.52
N SER A 372 -11.08 -9.90 -3.21
CA SER A 372 -11.19 -8.78 -4.15
C SER A 372 -10.32 -8.99 -5.41
N MET A 373 -9.18 -9.68 -5.30
CA MET A 373 -8.29 -9.97 -6.44
C MET A 373 -8.80 -11.13 -7.27
N PHE A 374 -9.37 -12.16 -6.64
CA PHE A 374 -10.11 -13.19 -7.36
C PHE A 374 -11.29 -12.60 -8.12
N CYS A 375 -12.04 -11.66 -7.51
CA CYS A 375 -13.12 -10.96 -8.20
C CYS A 375 -12.62 -10.28 -9.48
N ILE A 376 -11.56 -9.47 -9.40
CA ILE A 376 -10.99 -8.79 -10.57
C ILE A 376 -10.51 -9.81 -11.60
N GLY A 377 -9.79 -10.87 -11.18
CA GLY A 377 -9.32 -11.91 -12.10
C GLY A 377 -10.45 -12.63 -12.84
N TRP A 378 -11.56 -12.92 -12.17
CA TRP A 378 -12.73 -13.51 -12.83
C TRP A 378 -13.44 -12.50 -13.75
N LEU A 379 -13.44 -11.20 -13.42
CA LEU A 379 -13.96 -10.16 -14.31
C LEU A 379 -13.13 -10.02 -15.59
N GLU A 380 -11.80 -10.11 -15.51
CA GLU A 380 -10.89 -10.09 -16.68
C GLU A 380 -11.23 -11.21 -17.68
N LEU A 381 -11.64 -12.38 -17.16
CA LEU A 381 -12.03 -13.55 -17.94
C LEU A 381 -13.53 -13.60 -18.29
N GLN A 382 -14.29 -12.54 -17.96
CA GLN A 382 -15.74 -12.45 -18.18
C GLN A 382 -16.56 -13.54 -17.48
N GLU A 383 -16.04 -14.09 -16.36
CA GLU A 383 -16.71 -15.09 -15.52
C GLU A 383 -17.55 -14.41 -14.43
N TYR A 384 -18.59 -13.70 -14.86
CA TYR A 384 -19.36 -12.80 -13.98
C TYR A 384 -19.98 -13.49 -12.76
N SER A 385 -20.40 -14.76 -12.88
CA SER A 385 -20.95 -15.52 -11.75
C SER A 385 -19.91 -15.78 -10.65
N LYS A 386 -18.69 -16.16 -11.04
CA LYS A 386 -17.59 -16.35 -10.08
C LYS A 386 -17.15 -15.02 -9.49
N ALA A 387 -16.97 -14.00 -10.34
CA ALA A 387 -16.65 -12.65 -9.89
C ALA A 387 -17.66 -12.12 -8.87
N SER A 388 -18.95 -12.31 -9.11
CA SER A 388 -20.00 -11.89 -8.17
C SER A 388 -19.91 -12.57 -6.81
N GLN A 389 -19.52 -13.86 -6.77
CA GLN A 389 -19.32 -14.57 -5.50
C GLN A 389 -18.10 -13.99 -4.77
N MET A 390 -16.98 -13.84 -5.47
CA MET A 390 -15.75 -13.29 -4.87
C MET A 390 -15.93 -11.85 -4.38
N PHE A 391 -16.71 -11.04 -5.11
CA PHE A 391 -17.08 -9.70 -4.69
C PHE A 391 -17.82 -9.72 -3.35
N GLN A 392 -18.80 -10.61 -3.19
CA GLN A 392 -19.53 -10.77 -1.94
C GLN A 392 -18.63 -11.24 -0.80
N ASP A 393 -17.76 -12.21 -1.06
CA ASP A 393 -16.81 -12.76 -0.08
C ASP A 393 -15.80 -11.70 0.40
N SER A 394 -15.46 -10.72 -0.45
CA SER A 394 -14.50 -9.66 -0.12
C SER A 394 -14.93 -8.67 0.96
N TYR A 395 -16.23 -8.53 1.23
CA TYR A 395 -16.73 -7.54 2.22
C TYR A 395 -17.81 -8.06 3.17
N ASN A 396 -18.63 -9.04 2.80
CA ASN A 396 -19.85 -9.37 3.54
C ASN A 396 -19.60 -9.79 5.00
N ILE A 397 -18.55 -10.56 5.26
CA ILE A 397 -18.23 -11.03 6.62
C ILE A 397 -17.47 -10.00 7.46
N TYR A 398 -16.96 -8.95 6.81
CA TYR A 398 -16.11 -7.94 7.45
C TYR A 398 -16.91 -6.69 7.85
N VAL A 399 -17.92 -6.31 7.06
CA VAL A 399 -18.77 -5.14 7.33
C VAL A 399 -19.61 -5.33 8.59
N LYS A 400 -19.44 -4.46 9.60
CA LYS A 400 -20.28 -4.45 10.81
C LYS A 400 -21.14 -3.19 10.91
N GLU A 401 -22.39 -3.38 11.29
CA GLU A 401 -23.32 -2.29 11.61
C GLU A 401 -22.97 -1.62 12.95
N PRO A 402 -23.35 -0.35 13.17
CA PRO A 402 -24.06 0.54 12.24
C PRO A 402 -23.12 1.34 11.32
N PHE A 403 -21.81 1.20 11.50
CA PHE A 403 -20.80 2.09 10.90
C PHE A 403 -20.17 1.57 9.62
N LYS A 404 -20.48 0.33 9.23
CA LYS A 404 -19.95 -0.35 8.04
C LYS A 404 -18.42 -0.54 8.10
N VAL A 405 -17.91 -0.94 9.28
CA VAL A 405 -16.49 -1.25 9.58
C VAL A 405 -16.32 -2.69 9.98
#